data_AF-A0A7J9HWH0-F1
#
_entry.id   AF-A0A7J9HWH0-F1
#
_cell.length_a   1.000
_cell.length_b   1.000
_cell.length_c   1.000
_cell.angle_alpha   90.00
_cell.angle_beta   90.00
_cell.angle_gamma   90.00
#
_symmetry.space_group_name_H-M   'P 1'
#
loop_
_entity.id
_entity.type
_entity.pdbx_description
1 polymer ?
#
loop_
_entity_poly.entity_id
_entity_poly.type
_entity_poly.pdbx_seq_one_letter_code
_entity_poly.pdbx_strand_id
1 'polypeptide(L)' 'MKMVERFVKVGLWCIQDDPNLRPLMKNVIFMLEGTMTIPVPPSPSLLL' A
#
# COMPACT_ATOMS: atom_id res chain seq x y z
N MET A 1 -2.32 -1.98 -17.42
CA MET A 1 -1.35 -2.18 -16.31
C MET A 1 -1.61 -1.31 -15.07
N LYS A 2 -2.24 -0.12 -15.17
CA LYS A 2 -2.49 0.78 -14.03
C LYS A 2 -3.16 0.15 -12.80
N MET A 3 -4.10 -0.78 -13.00
CA MET A 3 -4.79 -1.48 -11.91
C MET A 3 -3.86 -2.44 -11.14
N VAL A 4 -2.97 -3.13 -11.85
CA VAL A 4 -1.96 -4.02 -11.23
C VAL A 4 -1.01 -3.22 -10.35
N GLU A 5 -0.49 -2.11 -10.88
CA GLU A 5 0.39 -1.22 -10.10
C GLU A 5 -0.30 -0.70 -8.83
N ARG A 6 -1.57 -0.35 -8.93
CA ARG A 6 -2.39 0.09 -7.80
C ARG A 6 -2.49 -1.00 -6.73
N PHE A 7 -2.88 -2.22 -7.11
CA PHE A 7 -3.00 -3.34 -6.19
C PHE A 7 -1.66 -3.74 -5.56
N VAL A 8 -0.57 -3.71 -6.33
CA VAL A 8 0.78 -3.96 -5.82
C VAL A 8 1.15 -2.91 -4.78
N LYS A 9 0.93 -1.61 -5.05
CA LYS A 9 1.20 -0.55 -4.07
C LYS A 9 0.38 -0.71 -2.78
N VAL A 10 -0.90 -1.05 -2.89
CA VAL A 10 -1.76 -1.33 -1.72
C VAL A 10 -1.22 -2.53 -0.93
N GLY A 11 -0.90 -3.62 -1.61
CA GLY A 11 -0.32 -4.80 -0.97
C GLY A 11 0.97 -4.49 -0.22
N LEU A 12 1.88 -3.75 -0.85
CA LEU A 12 3.15 -3.33 -0.24
C LEU A 12 2.97 -2.45 1.01
N TRP A 13 1.93 -1.60 1.05
CA TRP A 13 1.60 -0.84 2.27
C TRP A 13 1.02 -1.72 3.38
N CYS A 14 0.23 -2.74 3.05
CA CYS A 14 -0.39 -3.63 4.03
C CYS A 14 0.60 -4.57 4.72
N ILE A 15 1.73 -4.89 4.07
CA ILE A 15 2.73 -5.84 4.58
C ILE A 15 3.93 -5.16 5.26
N GLN A 16 3.85 -3.85 5.56
CA GLN A 16 4.94 -3.14 6.23
C GLN A 16 5.28 -3.77 7.59
N ASP A 17 6.58 -3.86 7.89
CA ASP A 17 7.07 -4.45 9.14
C ASP A 17 6.56 -3.68 10.36
N ASP A 18 6.69 -2.35 10.34
CA ASP A 18 6.10 -1.47 11.34
C ASP A 18 4.57 -1.40 11.16
N PRO A 19 3.77 -1.91 12.13
CA PRO A 19 2.32 -1.86 12.05
C PRO A 19 1.77 -0.43 11.96
N ASN A 20 2.49 0.57 12.47
CA ASN A 20 2.08 1.98 12.43
C ASN A 20 2.16 2.58 11.01
N LEU A 21 2.96 1.98 10.13
CA LEU A 21 3.04 2.38 8.72
C LEU A 21 1.92 1.76 7.88
N ARG A 22 1.23 0.72 8.39
CA ARG A 22 0.14 0.09 7.65
C ARG A 22 -1.08 1.02 7.60
N PRO A 23 -1.75 1.14 6.44
CA PRO A 23 -2.93 1.97 6.32
C PRO A 23 -4.11 1.38 7.10
N LEU A 24 -4.98 2.26 7.61
CA LEU A 24 -6.29 1.85 8.14
C LEU A 24 -7.11 1.17 7.05
N MET A 25 -7.93 0.18 7.41
CA MET A 25 -8.76 -0.56 6.45
C MET A 25 -9.67 0.35 5.61
N LYS A 26 -10.19 1.44 6.21
CA LYS A 26 -10.96 2.46 5.47
C LYS A 26 -10.15 3.10 4.33
N ASN A 27 -8.85 3.34 4.56
CA ASN A 27 -7.97 3.92 3.54
C ASN A 27 -7.64 2.86 2.47
N VAL A 28 -7.47 1.59 2.85
CA VAL A 28 -7.28 0.48 1.89
C VAL A 28 -8.45 0.42 0.91
N ILE A 29 -9.70 0.55 1.38
CA ILE A 29 -10.89 0.58 0.50
C ILE A 29 -10.81 1.74 -0.49
N PHE A 30 -10.58 2.98 -0.03
CA PHE A 30 -10.44 4.13 -0.93
C PHE A 30 -9.25 4.00 -1.90
N MET A 31 -8.15 3.42 -1.42
CA MET A 31 -7.01 3.08 -2.24
C MET A 31 -7.33 1.99 -3.25
N LEU A 32 -8.25 1.05 -3.03
CA LEU A 32 -8.64 0.05 -4.02
C LEU A 32 -9.65 0.62 -5.03
N GLU A 33 -10.63 1.40 -4.57
CA GLU A 33 -11.74 1.90 -5.39
C GLU A 33 -11.34 2.93 -6.44
N GLY A 34 -10.28 3.70 -6.21
CA GLY A 34 -9.99 4.81 -7.13
C GLY A 34 -9.74 6.14 -6.45
N THR A 35 -10.34 6.30 -5.28
CA THR A 35 -10.72 7.60 -4.71
C THR A 35 -9.62 8.27 -3.90
N MET A 36 -8.57 7.53 -3.55
CA MET A 36 -7.38 8.04 -2.86
C MET A 36 -6.11 7.82 -3.70
N THR A 37 -5.21 8.80 -3.68
CA THR A 37 -3.86 8.68 -4.23
C THR A 37 -2.99 7.79 -3.34
N ILE A 38 -2.20 6.91 -3.95
CA ILE A 38 -1.34 5.98 -3.20
C ILE A 38 0.10 6.47 -3.31
N PRO A 39 0.74 6.88 -2.20
CA PRO A 39 2.16 7.19 -2.20
C PRO A 39 2.99 5.94 -2.50
N VAL A 40 4.20 6.13 -3.02
CA VAL A 40 5.14 5.03 -3.20
C VAL A 40 5.41 4.41 -1.82
N PRO A 41 5.16 3.10 -1.64
CA PRO A 41 5.43 2.43 -0.37
C PRO A 41 6.94 2.47 -0.09
N PRO A 42 7.35 2.61 1.18
CA PRO A 42 8.75 2.41 1.53
C PRO A 42 9.19 1.03 1.05
N SER A 43 10.43 0.95 0.54
CA SER A 43 10.99 -0.33 0.13
C SER A 43 10.88 -1.29 1.32
N PRO A 44 10.37 -2.51 1.12
CA PRO A 44 10.55 -3.55 2.12
C PRO A 44 12.02 -3.52 2.51
N SER A 45 12.31 -3.55 3.80
CA SER A 45 13.65 -3.80 4.31
C SER A 45 14.06 -5.13 3.70
N LEU A 46 14.69 -5.12 2.52
CA LEU A 46 15.23 -6.30 1.88
C LEU A 46 16.35 -6.71 2.82
N LEU A 47 16.01 -7.67 3.68
CA LEU A 47 16.83 -8.36 4.66
C LEU A 47 18.32 -8.19 4.35
N LEU A 48 18.98 -7.34 5.12
CA LEU A 48 20.37 -7.59 5.51
C LEU A 48 20.40 -8.86 6.36
#